data_AF-A0A1I1XJI5-F1
#
_entry.id   AF-A0A1I1XJI5-F1
#
_cell.length_a   1.000
_cell.length_b   1.000
_cell.length_c   1.000
_cell.angle_alpha   90.00
_cell.angle_beta   90.00
_cell.angle_gamma   90.00
#
_symmetry.space_group_name_H-M   'P 1'
#
loop_
_entity.id
_entity.type
_entity.pdbx_description
1 polymer ?
#
loop_
_entity_poly.entity_id
_entity_poly.type
_entity_poly.pdbx_seq_one_letter_code
_entity_poly.pdbx_strand_id
1 'polypeptide(L)'
;MKSAVAFIPTVLFALALAYSVRQDRRMFRNAVLLGLVVFSVGVALPVALPAHRAEPLVVGYFLLVASGGVALAVLLTANGVTMIRKEGRRAANLLSLLLGLAIAALFVLLGHLVERGESAASATAGALVLVGAYVSFLFTCFLGYAFLYGRIRVRAPVDYVLMLGCGLLGGERVSPLLASRLRKGMEVYERQTREGWPAPVMLTSGGQGPDELLPESEAMARWLVDHGIPATHVRQENRSRTTEQNLRYSREIMIADDPDYTCVVVTNNFHAFRAAVTARRAGVRGQVTGSATARYYWPSATIREFIAIVWEHRVANAAMAALLTAAAVYLAVP
;
A
#
# COMPACT_ATOMS: atom_id res chain seq x y z
N MET A 1 2.44 -14.69 36.88
CA MET A 1 2.24 -13.22 36.89
C MET A 1 3.08 -12.51 35.85
N LYS A 2 4.42 -12.69 35.81
CA LYS A 2 5.32 -12.09 34.80
C LYS A 2 4.89 -12.35 33.34
N SER A 3 4.42 -13.56 33.04
CA SER A 3 3.99 -13.96 31.70
C SER A 3 2.74 -13.22 31.21
N ALA A 4 1.78 -12.92 32.10
CA ALA A 4 0.55 -12.22 31.75
C ALA A 4 0.79 -10.72 31.53
N VAL A 5 1.70 -10.13 32.29
CA VAL A 5 2.10 -8.71 32.16
C VAL A 5 2.71 -8.42 30.78
N ALA A 6 3.46 -9.38 30.22
CA ALA A 6 4.07 -9.24 28.90
C ALA A 6 3.06 -9.03 27.75
N PHE A 7 1.82 -9.50 27.89
CA PHE A 7 0.77 -9.36 26.88
C PHE A 7 -0.09 -8.09 27.04
N ILE A 8 0.13 -7.27 28.08
CA ILE A 8 -0.62 -6.02 28.27
C ILE A 8 -0.55 -5.11 27.02
N PRO A 9 0.63 -4.84 26.42
CA PRO A 9 0.71 -4.04 25.20
C PRO A 9 -0.10 -4.63 24.04
N THR A 10 -0.07 -5.97 23.89
CA THR A 10 -0.85 -6.67 22.86
C THR A 10 -2.34 -6.40 23.01
N VAL A 11 -2.88 -6.52 24.23
CA VAL A 11 -4.30 -6.26 24.50
C VAL A 11 -4.65 -4.80 24.21
N LEU A 12 -3.82 -3.85 24.67
CA LEU A 12 -4.05 -2.42 24.42
C LEU A 12 -4.06 -2.08 22.93
N PHE A 13 -3.08 -2.58 22.17
CA PHE A 13 -3.04 -2.36 20.72
C PHE A 13 -4.19 -3.05 19.99
N ALA A 14 -4.61 -4.23 20.45
CA ALA A 14 -5.75 -4.95 19.87
C ALA A 14 -7.07 -4.20 20.10
N LEU A 15 -7.27 -3.64 21.30
CA LEU A 15 -8.43 -2.80 21.60
C LEU A 15 -8.41 -1.50 20.77
N ALA A 16 -7.25 -0.84 20.68
CA ALA A 16 -7.09 0.35 19.84
C ALA A 16 -7.35 0.04 18.36
N LEU A 17 -6.88 -1.10 17.86
CA LEU A 17 -7.13 -1.56 16.49
C LEU A 17 -8.63 -1.80 16.28
N ALA A 18 -9.28 -2.53 17.20
CA ALA A 18 -10.70 -2.83 17.10
C ALA A 18 -11.56 -1.56 17.14
N TYR A 19 -11.18 -0.57 17.95
CA TYR A 19 -11.83 0.74 17.98
C TYR A 19 -11.63 1.50 16.65
N SER A 20 -10.38 1.57 16.17
CA SER A 20 -10.06 2.32 14.95
C SER A 20 -10.67 1.70 13.69
N VAL A 21 -10.68 0.37 13.57
CA VAL A 21 -11.33 -0.35 12.46
C VAL A 21 -12.84 -0.15 12.45
N ARG A 22 -13.48 0.00 13.63
CA ARG A 22 -14.92 0.31 13.73
C ARG A 22 -15.24 1.73 13.26
N GLN A 23 -14.36 2.69 13.52
CA GLN A 23 -14.55 4.06 13.03
C GLN A 23 -14.42 4.14 11.52
N ASP A 24 -13.32 3.65 10.96
CA ASP A 24 -13.10 3.60 9.52
C ASP A 24 -11.98 2.63 9.17
N ARG A 25 -12.30 1.62 8.35
CA ARG A 25 -11.35 0.61 7.87
C ARG A 25 -10.25 1.18 6.97
N ARG A 26 -10.45 2.38 6.42
CA ARG A 26 -9.55 3.05 5.48
C ARG A 26 -8.46 3.87 6.17
N MET A 27 -8.42 3.91 7.51
CA MET A 27 -7.38 4.64 8.23
C MET A 27 -6.02 3.93 8.14
N PHE A 28 -4.99 4.68 7.76
CA PHE A 28 -3.62 4.16 7.72
C PHE A 28 -3.13 3.66 9.09
N ARG A 29 -3.56 4.29 10.19
CA ARG A 29 -3.19 3.85 11.55
C ARG A 29 -3.56 2.39 11.83
N ASN A 30 -4.61 1.86 11.20
CA ASN A 30 -5.01 0.46 11.41
C ASN A 30 -3.89 -0.50 10.97
N ALA A 31 -3.12 -0.14 9.94
CA ALA A 31 -1.96 -0.92 9.50
C ALA A 31 -0.88 -0.96 10.57
N VAL A 32 -0.55 0.20 11.16
CA VAL A 32 0.46 0.30 12.23
C VAL A 32 -0.01 -0.42 13.49
N LEU A 33 -1.27 -0.24 13.91
CA LEU A 33 -1.82 -0.91 15.08
C LEU A 33 -1.83 -2.44 14.92
N LEU A 34 -2.19 -2.95 13.74
CA LEU A 34 -2.09 -4.37 13.43
C LEU A 34 -0.64 -4.87 13.53
N GLY A 35 0.31 -4.13 12.98
CA GLY A 35 1.72 -4.44 13.11
C GLY A 35 2.20 -4.45 14.56
N LEU A 36 1.77 -3.49 15.37
CA LEU A 36 2.09 -3.42 16.81
C LEU A 36 1.48 -4.59 17.60
N VAL A 37 0.28 -5.06 17.25
CA VAL A 37 -0.28 -6.30 17.81
C VAL A 37 0.63 -7.48 17.49
N VAL A 38 0.97 -7.69 16.22
CA VAL A 38 1.82 -8.83 15.81
C VAL A 38 3.21 -8.75 16.45
N PHE A 39 3.82 -7.57 16.44
CA PHE A 39 5.13 -7.33 17.03
C PHE A 39 5.13 -7.57 18.54
N SER A 40 4.14 -7.04 19.26
CA SER A 40 4.04 -7.24 20.71
C SER A 40 3.81 -8.70 21.09
N VAL A 41 3.05 -9.47 20.29
CA VAL A 41 2.95 -10.93 20.47
C VAL A 41 4.31 -11.59 20.28
N GLY A 42 5.07 -11.20 19.25
CA GLY A 42 6.41 -11.71 18.98
C GLY A 42 7.40 -11.46 20.12
N VAL A 43 7.26 -10.33 20.83
CA VAL A 43 8.07 -10.00 22.02
C VAL A 43 7.56 -10.70 23.28
N ALA A 44 6.24 -10.74 23.48
CA ALA A 44 5.63 -11.32 24.69
C ALA A 44 5.79 -12.84 24.76
N LEU A 45 5.79 -13.53 23.61
CA LEU A 45 5.82 -14.99 23.56
C LEU A 45 7.12 -15.58 24.13
N PRO A 46 8.34 -15.16 23.73
CA PRO A 46 9.57 -15.62 24.37
C PRO A 46 9.65 -15.30 25.87
N VAL A 47 9.17 -14.12 26.30
CA VAL A 47 9.16 -13.71 27.72
C VAL A 47 8.24 -14.59 28.56
N ALA A 48 7.17 -15.12 27.97
CA ALA A 48 6.22 -15.98 28.65
C ALA A 48 6.68 -17.45 28.74
N LEU A 49 7.73 -17.85 28.00
CA LEU A 49 8.20 -19.22 27.90
C LEU A 49 9.47 -19.47 28.74
N PRO A 50 9.71 -20.72 29.19
CA PRO A 50 10.99 -21.10 29.79
C PRO A 50 12.16 -20.93 28.80
N ALA A 51 13.36 -20.62 29.32
CA ALA A 51 14.55 -20.31 28.52
C ALA A 51 14.84 -21.33 27.38
N HIS A 52 14.79 -22.63 27.69
CA HIS A 52 15.01 -23.70 26.71
C HIS A 52 14.03 -23.70 25.51
N ARG A 53 12.87 -23.04 25.63
CA ARG A 53 11.93 -22.81 24.51
C ARG A 53 12.05 -21.41 23.93
N ALA A 54 12.37 -20.42 24.75
CA ALA A 54 12.47 -19.02 24.33
C ALA A 54 13.70 -18.76 23.46
N GLU A 55 14.88 -19.27 23.85
CA GLU A 55 16.14 -19.08 23.12
C GLU A 55 16.08 -19.51 21.65
N PRO A 56 15.64 -20.74 21.29
CA PRO A 56 15.58 -21.14 19.89
C PRO A 56 14.56 -20.32 19.09
N LEU A 57 13.49 -19.82 19.71
CA LEU A 57 12.52 -18.92 19.06
C LEU A 57 13.15 -17.57 18.72
N VAL A 58 13.90 -16.99 19.66
CA VAL A 58 14.60 -15.71 19.45
C VAL A 58 15.66 -15.84 18.37
N VAL A 59 16.50 -16.88 18.45
CA VAL A 59 17.53 -17.15 17.43
C VAL A 59 16.89 -17.40 16.07
N GLY A 60 15.85 -18.24 16.02
CA GLY A 60 15.11 -18.53 14.79
C GLY A 60 14.49 -17.27 14.16
N TYR A 61 13.96 -16.35 14.98
CA TYR A 61 13.44 -15.06 14.51
C TYR A 61 14.53 -14.21 13.85
N PHE A 62 15.69 -14.05 14.49
CA PHE A 62 16.80 -13.28 13.90
C PHE A 62 17.32 -13.90 12.60
N LEU A 63 17.45 -15.23 12.54
CA LEU A 63 17.83 -15.94 11.32
C LEU A 63 16.79 -15.76 10.20
N LEU A 64 15.50 -15.80 10.54
CA LEU A 64 14.42 -15.55 9.58
C LEU A 64 14.47 -14.12 9.03
N VAL A 65 14.68 -13.12 9.88
CA VAL A 65 14.78 -11.71 9.45
C VAL A 65 16.01 -11.51 8.55
N ALA A 66 17.17 -12.04 8.95
CA ALA A 66 18.40 -11.91 8.17
C ALA A 66 18.30 -12.61 6.81
N SER A 67 17.89 -13.88 6.78
CA SER A 67 17.71 -14.63 5.53
C SER A 67 16.59 -14.07 4.66
N GLY A 68 15.49 -13.60 5.27
CA GLY A 68 14.40 -12.92 4.59
C GLY A 68 14.85 -11.63 3.89
N GLY A 69 15.73 -10.85 4.53
CA GLY A 69 16.33 -9.66 3.94
C GLY A 69 17.19 -9.97 2.72
N VAL A 70 18.03 -11.00 2.80
CA VAL A 70 18.85 -11.48 1.66
C VAL A 70 17.95 -12.00 0.52
N ALA A 71 16.95 -12.81 0.85
CA ALA A 71 15.99 -13.32 -0.14
C ALA A 71 15.23 -12.18 -0.83
N LEU A 72 14.81 -11.17 -0.07
CA LEU A 72 14.16 -9.97 -0.62
C LEU A 72 15.08 -9.21 -1.58
N ALA A 73 16.36 -9.03 -1.24
CA ALA A 73 17.34 -8.37 -2.11
C ALA A 73 17.47 -9.10 -3.46
N VAL A 74 17.57 -10.43 -3.44
CA VAL A 74 17.64 -11.26 -4.66
C VAL A 74 16.36 -11.15 -5.47
N LEU A 75 15.19 -11.32 -4.83
CA LEU A 75 13.89 -11.27 -5.51
C LEU A 75 13.61 -9.91 -6.14
N LEU A 76 13.95 -8.81 -5.46
CA LEU A 76 13.77 -7.46 -5.97
C LEU A 76 14.73 -7.14 -7.13
N THR A 77 15.99 -7.59 -7.03
CA THR A 77 16.95 -7.48 -8.13
C THR A 77 16.46 -8.23 -9.37
N ALA A 78 16.01 -9.48 -9.21
CA ALA A 78 15.45 -10.29 -10.30
C ALA A 78 14.16 -9.68 -10.88
N ASN A 79 13.29 -9.16 -10.02
CA ASN A 79 12.09 -8.44 -10.43
C ASN A 79 12.42 -7.18 -11.25
N GLY A 80 13.41 -6.40 -10.80
CA GLY A 80 13.86 -5.19 -11.49
C GLY A 80 14.42 -5.48 -12.87
N VAL A 81 15.20 -6.56 -13.04
CA VAL A 81 15.64 -7.02 -14.37
C VAL A 81 14.44 -7.38 -15.26
N THR A 82 13.44 -8.07 -14.69
CA THR A 82 12.21 -8.41 -15.42
C THR A 82 11.41 -7.16 -15.83
N MET A 83 11.31 -6.17 -14.95
CA MET A 83 10.66 -4.89 -15.22
C MET A 83 11.34 -4.14 -16.37
N ILE A 84 12.68 -4.08 -16.38
CA ILE A 84 13.43 -3.44 -17.46
C ILE A 84 13.19 -4.15 -18.80
N ARG A 85 13.15 -5.49 -18.81
CA ARG A 85 12.92 -6.28 -20.03
C ARG A 85 11.53 -6.10 -20.61
N LYS A 86 10.50 -5.96 -19.77
CA LYS A 86 9.08 -5.89 -20.21
C LYS A 86 8.56 -4.48 -20.41
N GLU A 87 9.00 -3.54 -19.57
CA GLU A 87 8.45 -2.17 -19.50
C GLU A 87 9.47 -1.11 -19.93
N GLY A 88 10.73 -1.49 -20.19
CA GLY A 88 11.81 -0.59 -20.60
C GLY A 88 12.50 0.17 -19.46
N ARG A 89 13.54 0.94 -19.81
CA ARG A 89 14.45 1.64 -18.87
C ARG A 89 13.97 3.02 -18.42
N ARG A 90 12.74 3.12 -17.89
CA ARG A 90 12.24 4.35 -17.25
C ARG A 90 12.58 4.34 -15.76
N ALA A 91 12.79 5.50 -15.15
CA ALA A 91 13.13 5.62 -13.71
C ALA A 91 12.12 4.85 -12.82
N ALA A 92 10.84 4.92 -13.17
CA ALA A 92 9.75 4.22 -12.48
C ALA A 92 9.87 2.68 -12.50
N ASN A 93 10.58 2.11 -13.48
CA ASN A 93 10.78 0.68 -13.69
C ASN A 93 12.10 0.16 -13.07
N LEU A 94 13.01 1.07 -12.68
CA LEU A 94 14.28 0.73 -12.03
C LEU A 94 14.13 0.57 -10.51
N LEU A 95 12.97 0.92 -9.95
CA LEU A 95 12.76 1.05 -8.51
C LEU A 95 13.06 -0.24 -7.74
N SER A 96 12.52 -1.38 -8.17
CA SER A 96 12.78 -2.66 -7.50
C SER A 96 14.23 -3.12 -7.65
N LEU A 97 14.87 -2.86 -8.80
CA LEU A 97 16.30 -3.17 -9.01
C LEU A 97 17.17 -2.38 -8.02
N LEU A 98 17.00 -1.06 -7.98
CA LEU A 98 17.79 -0.18 -7.13
C LEU A 98 17.58 -0.51 -5.66
N LEU A 99 16.36 -0.81 -5.23
CA LEU A 99 16.08 -1.23 -3.86
C LEU A 99 16.73 -2.58 -3.52
N GLY A 100 16.67 -3.56 -4.42
CA GLY A 100 17.31 -4.86 -4.22
C GLY A 100 18.83 -4.74 -4.06
N LEU A 101 19.48 -3.95 -4.92
CA LEU A 101 20.91 -3.66 -4.83
C LEU A 101 21.27 -2.87 -3.57
N ALA A 102 20.45 -1.89 -3.17
CA ALA A 102 20.66 -1.12 -1.95
C ALA A 102 20.59 -2.01 -0.70
N ILE A 103 19.65 -2.96 -0.63
CA ILE A 103 19.57 -3.92 0.47
C ILE A 103 20.82 -4.81 0.50
N ALA A 104 21.26 -5.34 -0.66
CA ALA A 104 22.48 -6.15 -0.72
C ALA A 104 23.72 -5.37 -0.26
N ALA A 105 23.87 -4.12 -0.73
CA ALA A 105 24.95 -3.23 -0.31
C ALA A 105 24.90 -2.92 1.19
N LEU A 106 23.70 -2.77 1.77
CA LEU A 106 23.52 -2.55 3.21
C LEU A 106 24.03 -3.75 4.02
N PHE A 107 23.75 -4.99 3.61
CA PHE A 107 24.27 -6.18 4.30
C PHE A 107 25.80 -6.24 4.28
N VAL A 108 26.42 -5.95 3.12
CA VAL A 108 27.89 -5.89 2.99
C VAL A 108 28.47 -4.80 3.89
N LEU A 109 27.87 -3.61 3.87
CA LEU A 109 28.29 -2.49 4.72
C LEU A 109 28.20 -2.83 6.21
N LEU A 110 27.11 -3.47 6.65
CA LEU A 110 26.95 -3.88 8.04
C LEU A 110 28.02 -4.88 8.46
N GLY A 111 28.38 -5.85 7.60
CA GLY A 111 29.49 -6.76 7.86
C GLY A 111 30.81 -6.02 8.10
N HIS A 112 31.17 -5.11 7.20
CA HIS A 112 32.39 -4.32 7.35
C HIS A 112 32.40 -3.40 8.57
N LEU A 113 31.27 -2.80 8.95
CA LEU A 113 31.19 -1.95 10.14
C LEU A 113 31.35 -2.76 11.44
N VAL A 114 30.79 -3.97 11.48
CA VAL A 114 30.94 -4.88 12.62
C VAL A 114 32.38 -5.37 12.75
N GLU A 115 33.05 -5.71 11.64
CA GLU A 115 34.45 -6.15 11.62
C GLU A 115 35.43 -5.09 12.14
N ARG A 116 35.15 -3.80 11.92
CA ARG A 116 36.01 -2.70 12.41
C ARG A 116 36.07 -2.62 13.94
N GLY A 117 34.98 -2.97 14.64
CA GLY A 117 34.93 -2.98 16.11
C GLY A 117 35.07 -1.61 16.80
N GLU A 118 35.19 -0.52 16.05
CA GLU A 118 35.27 0.84 16.60
C GLU A 118 33.90 1.30 17.15
N SER A 119 33.91 2.15 18.18
CA SER A 119 32.67 2.67 18.79
C SER A 119 31.81 3.44 17.77
N ALA A 120 32.43 4.26 16.93
CA ALA A 120 31.75 4.98 15.86
C ALA A 120 31.16 4.04 14.78
N ALA A 121 31.89 2.97 14.43
CA ALA A 121 31.40 1.97 13.48
C ALA A 121 30.22 1.18 14.04
N SER A 122 30.28 0.81 15.32
CA SER A 122 29.21 0.12 16.05
C SER A 122 27.96 1.01 16.19
N ALA A 123 28.13 2.29 16.52
CA ALA A 123 27.03 3.27 16.55
C ALA A 123 26.34 3.38 15.19
N THR A 124 27.13 3.46 14.11
CA THR A 124 26.63 3.56 12.73
C THR A 124 25.88 2.30 12.32
N ALA A 125 26.43 1.12 12.59
CA ALA A 125 25.78 -0.16 12.32
C ALA A 125 24.46 -0.28 13.10
N GLY A 126 24.46 0.07 14.39
CA GLY A 126 23.27 0.11 15.23
C GLY A 126 22.19 1.04 14.66
N ALA A 127 22.57 2.24 14.23
CA ALA A 127 21.62 3.20 13.63
C ALA A 127 21.01 2.65 12.33
N LEU A 128 21.83 2.09 11.44
CA LEU A 128 21.38 1.48 10.19
C LEU A 128 20.43 0.30 10.43
N VAL A 129 20.74 -0.56 11.42
CA VAL A 129 19.88 -1.69 11.79
C VAL A 129 18.56 -1.20 12.38
N LEU A 130 18.56 -0.23 13.29
CA LEU A 130 17.33 0.27 13.92
C LEU A 130 16.43 0.99 12.90
N VAL A 131 17.00 1.86 12.06
CA VAL A 131 16.25 2.56 11.01
C VAL A 131 15.76 1.57 9.95
N GLY A 132 16.59 0.62 9.54
CA GLY A 132 16.21 -0.45 8.61
C GLY A 132 15.09 -1.34 9.15
N ALA A 133 15.14 -1.71 10.44
CA ALA A 133 14.10 -2.45 11.12
C ALA A 133 12.79 -1.66 11.20
N TYR A 134 12.85 -0.35 11.46
CA TYR A 134 11.69 0.53 11.44
C TYR A 134 11.03 0.61 10.06
N VAL A 135 11.82 0.83 9.00
CA VAL A 135 11.28 0.86 7.63
C VAL A 135 10.69 -0.50 7.23
N SER A 136 11.37 -1.59 7.59
CA SER A 136 10.88 -2.97 7.34
C SER A 136 9.60 -3.27 8.09
N PHE A 137 9.48 -2.79 9.34
CA PHE A 137 8.26 -2.87 10.13
C PHE A 137 7.11 -2.12 9.45
N LEU A 138 7.32 -0.87 9.04
CA LEU A 138 6.30 -0.10 8.32
C LEU A 138 5.89 -0.76 7.00
N PHE A 139 6.84 -1.30 6.24
CA PHE A 139 6.56 -2.01 4.99
C PHE A 139 5.70 -3.26 5.25
N THR A 140 6.03 -4.03 6.29
CA THR A 140 5.27 -5.22 6.70
C THR A 140 3.85 -4.85 7.16
N CYS A 141 3.72 -3.77 7.93
CA CYS A 141 2.41 -3.22 8.34
C CYS A 141 1.57 -2.84 7.11
N PHE A 142 2.16 -2.10 6.18
CA PHE A 142 1.52 -1.67 4.94
C PHE A 142 1.07 -2.89 4.12
N LEU A 143 1.95 -3.86 3.89
CA LEU A 143 1.65 -5.04 3.09
C LEU A 143 0.58 -5.93 3.75
N GLY A 144 0.71 -6.20 5.04
CA GLY A 144 -0.24 -7.01 5.80
C GLY A 144 -1.63 -6.38 5.81
N TYR A 145 -1.72 -5.07 6.04
CA TYR A 145 -3.01 -4.39 6.04
C TYR A 145 -3.58 -4.19 4.62
N ALA A 146 -2.75 -3.91 3.62
CA ALA A 146 -3.20 -3.85 2.22
C ALA A 146 -3.80 -5.20 1.78
N PHE A 147 -3.19 -6.31 2.18
CA PHE A 147 -3.73 -7.65 1.95
C PHE A 147 -5.11 -7.84 2.61
N LEU A 148 -5.25 -7.48 3.89
CA LEU A 148 -6.54 -7.58 4.60
C LEU A 148 -7.61 -6.65 4.01
N TYR A 149 -7.23 -5.42 3.69
CA TYR A 149 -8.11 -4.43 3.08
C TYR A 149 -8.62 -4.93 1.72
N GLY A 150 -7.75 -5.53 0.90
CA GLY A 150 -8.13 -6.13 -0.38
C GLY A 150 -9.12 -7.30 -0.29
N ARG A 151 -9.37 -7.85 0.91
CA ARG A 151 -10.39 -8.87 1.16
C ARG A 151 -11.75 -8.30 1.54
N ILE A 152 -11.85 -6.99 1.78
CA ILE A 152 -13.13 -6.33 2.08
C ILE A 152 -14.00 -6.37 0.83
N ARG A 153 -15.17 -6.99 0.94
CA ARG A 153 -16.17 -7.04 -0.13
C ARG A 153 -17.21 -5.94 0.06
N VAL A 154 -17.50 -5.21 -1.01
CA VAL A 154 -18.67 -4.33 -1.09
C VAL A 154 -19.88 -5.23 -1.39
N ARG A 155 -20.81 -5.32 -0.43
CA ARG A 155 -22.00 -6.18 -0.52
C ARG A 155 -23.31 -5.39 -0.64
N ALA A 156 -23.31 -4.12 -0.22
CA ALA A 156 -24.47 -3.27 -0.38
C ALA A 156 -24.54 -2.73 -1.82
N PRO A 157 -25.75 -2.45 -2.34
CA PRO A 157 -25.89 -1.67 -3.56
C PRO A 157 -25.23 -0.30 -3.38
N VAL A 158 -24.72 0.24 -4.48
CA VAL A 158 -24.06 1.55 -4.53
C VAL A 158 -24.66 2.42 -5.63
N ASP A 159 -24.61 3.72 -5.47
CA ASP A 159 -25.12 4.67 -6.46
C ASP A 159 -24.10 4.89 -7.58
N TYR A 160 -22.81 4.84 -7.25
CA TYR A 160 -21.70 5.04 -8.20
C TYR A 160 -20.65 3.95 -8.16
N VAL A 161 -20.13 3.61 -9.34
CA VAL A 161 -18.87 2.90 -9.53
C VAL A 161 -17.85 3.90 -10.07
N LEU A 162 -16.99 4.41 -9.19
CA LEU A 162 -15.94 5.36 -9.53
C LEU A 162 -14.68 4.62 -9.98
N MET A 163 -14.32 4.67 -11.27
CA MET A 163 -13.12 4.05 -11.81
C MET A 163 -12.01 5.09 -11.95
N LEU A 164 -10.86 4.84 -11.31
CA LEU A 164 -9.70 5.74 -11.38
C LEU A 164 -8.82 5.42 -12.59
N GLY A 165 -8.34 6.48 -13.26
CA GLY A 165 -7.33 6.43 -14.30
C GLY A 165 -5.95 5.90 -13.86
N CYS A 166 -5.15 5.43 -14.83
CA CYS A 166 -3.75 5.05 -14.65
C CYS A 166 -2.89 5.11 -15.93
N GLY A 167 -3.26 5.99 -16.86
CA GLY A 167 -2.54 6.24 -18.09
C GLY A 167 -3.01 5.43 -19.29
N LEU A 168 -2.90 6.08 -20.47
CA LEU A 168 -3.22 5.53 -21.78
C LEU A 168 -1.99 5.00 -22.53
N LEU A 169 -2.19 3.97 -23.35
CA LEU A 169 -1.21 3.47 -24.31
C LEU A 169 -1.19 4.35 -25.55
N GLY A 170 -0.03 4.90 -25.87
CA GLY A 170 0.13 5.82 -27.02
C GLY A 170 -0.70 7.10 -26.87
N GLY A 171 -1.06 7.46 -25.64
CA GLY A 171 -1.83 8.67 -25.34
C GLY A 171 -3.33 8.59 -25.65
N GLU A 172 -3.83 7.46 -26.17
CA GLU A 172 -5.24 7.35 -26.58
C GLU A 172 -5.94 6.04 -26.20
N ARG A 173 -5.21 4.92 -26.12
CA ARG A 173 -5.82 3.60 -25.94
C ARG A 173 -5.82 3.17 -24.49
N VAL A 174 -6.90 2.52 -24.06
CA VAL A 174 -6.98 1.91 -22.73
C VAL A 174 -5.90 0.84 -22.57
N SER A 175 -5.03 1.00 -21.56
CA SER A 175 -3.97 0.03 -21.23
C SER A 175 -4.54 -1.25 -20.60
N PRO A 176 -3.82 -2.39 -20.63
CA PRO A 176 -4.26 -3.61 -19.95
C PRO A 176 -4.57 -3.43 -18.46
N LEU A 177 -3.82 -2.56 -17.76
CA LEU A 177 -4.07 -2.22 -16.36
C LEU A 177 -5.37 -1.43 -16.20
N LEU A 178 -5.63 -0.47 -17.10
CA LEU A 178 -6.85 0.34 -17.09
C LEU A 178 -8.07 -0.52 -17.46
N ALA A 179 -7.97 -1.37 -18.49
CA ALA A 179 -9.01 -2.33 -18.86
C ALA A 179 -9.34 -3.32 -17.73
N SER A 180 -8.35 -3.72 -16.92
CA SER A 180 -8.58 -4.54 -15.71
C SER A 180 -9.46 -3.81 -14.70
N ARG A 181 -9.28 -2.49 -14.53
CA ARG A 181 -10.12 -1.65 -13.66
C ARG A 181 -11.54 -1.51 -14.22
N LEU A 182 -11.67 -1.23 -15.51
CA LEU A 182 -12.97 -1.06 -16.17
C LEU A 182 -13.80 -2.34 -16.07
N ARG A 183 -13.20 -3.51 -16.38
CA ARG A 183 -13.86 -4.81 -16.18
C ARG A 183 -14.27 -5.04 -14.73
N LYS A 184 -13.42 -4.67 -13.76
CA LYS A 184 -13.78 -4.78 -12.34
C LYS A 184 -14.97 -3.88 -11.95
N GLY A 185 -15.08 -2.71 -12.57
CA GLY A 185 -16.25 -1.85 -12.43
C GLY A 185 -17.50 -2.48 -13.04
N MET A 186 -17.40 -3.03 -14.25
CA MET A 186 -18.48 -3.75 -14.91
C MET A 186 -18.98 -4.94 -14.08
N GLU A 187 -18.09 -5.71 -13.43
CA GLU A 187 -18.47 -6.79 -12.51
C GLU A 187 -19.38 -6.29 -11.37
N VAL A 188 -19.16 -5.07 -10.86
CA VAL A 188 -20.01 -4.48 -9.83
C VAL A 188 -21.36 -4.08 -10.42
N TYR A 189 -21.33 -3.38 -11.56
CA TYR A 189 -22.53 -2.96 -12.28
C TYR A 189 -23.43 -4.16 -12.61
N GLU A 190 -22.90 -5.18 -13.26
CA GLU A 190 -23.62 -6.38 -13.68
C GLU A 190 -24.18 -7.16 -12.49
N ARG A 191 -23.41 -7.30 -11.41
CA ARG A 191 -23.87 -7.98 -10.20
C ARG A 191 -25.07 -7.25 -9.61
N GLN A 192 -24.97 -5.93 -9.45
CA GLN A 192 -26.03 -5.12 -8.84
C GLN A 192 -27.31 -5.15 -9.68
N THR A 193 -27.20 -4.99 -11.01
CA THR A 193 -28.34 -5.09 -11.91
C THR A 193 -28.97 -6.49 -11.90
N ARG A 194 -28.16 -7.56 -11.85
CA ARG A 194 -28.66 -8.95 -11.77
C ARG A 194 -29.41 -9.23 -10.47
N GLU A 195 -29.01 -8.59 -9.38
CA GLU A 195 -29.68 -8.68 -8.06
C GLU A 195 -30.98 -7.85 -8.01
N GLY A 196 -31.36 -7.16 -9.09
CA GLY A 196 -32.60 -6.39 -9.19
C GLY A 196 -32.53 -4.98 -8.61
N TRP A 197 -31.34 -4.52 -8.20
CA TRP A 197 -31.12 -3.15 -7.72
C TRP A 197 -30.97 -2.17 -8.89
N PRO A 198 -31.24 -0.86 -8.68
CA PRO A 198 -30.94 0.17 -9.66
C PRO A 198 -29.48 0.08 -10.15
N ALA A 199 -29.27 0.25 -11.45
CA ALA A 199 -27.92 0.21 -12.02
C ALA A 199 -27.10 1.40 -11.51
N PRO A 200 -25.85 1.19 -11.05
CA PRO A 200 -25.01 2.29 -10.59
C PRO A 200 -24.52 3.14 -11.76
N VAL A 201 -24.28 4.42 -11.51
CA VAL A 201 -23.60 5.30 -12.48
C VAL A 201 -22.12 4.92 -12.55
N MET A 202 -21.64 4.65 -13.75
CA MET A 202 -20.25 4.34 -14.05
C MET A 202 -19.48 5.65 -14.23
N LEU A 203 -18.87 6.14 -13.15
CA LEU A 203 -18.10 7.40 -13.15
C LEU A 203 -16.63 7.12 -13.45
N THR A 204 -16.15 7.55 -14.60
CA THR A 204 -14.75 7.46 -15.00
C THR A 204 -14.01 8.74 -14.60
N SER A 205 -12.86 8.63 -13.94
CA SER A 205 -12.12 9.79 -13.44
C SER A 205 -10.64 9.74 -13.78
N GLY A 206 -10.22 10.74 -14.54
CA GLY A 206 -8.85 10.99 -14.97
C GLY A 206 -8.83 12.07 -16.04
N GLY A 207 -8.08 13.14 -15.80
CA GLY A 207 -7.84 14.19 -16.78
C GLY A 207 -6.80 13.79 -17.83
N GLN A 208 -6.30 14.79 -18.54
CA GLN A 208 -5.31 14.59 -19.60
C GLN A 208 -3.89 14.76 -19.06
N GLY A 209 -3.10 13.70 -19.15
CA GLY A 209 -1.66 13.74 -18.91
C GLY A 209 -0.90 14.49 -20.02
N PRO A 210 0.35 14.93 -19.75
CA PRO A 210 1.16 15.64 -20.75
C PRO A 210 1.50 14.79 -21.99
N ASP A 211 1.53 13.46 -21.84
CA ASP A 211 1.81 12.50 -22.92
C ASP A 211 0.52 11.92 -23.53
N GLU A 212 -0.65 12.49 -23.25
CA GLU A 212 -1.96 11.96 -23.65
C GLU A 212 -2.68 12.87 -24.63
N LEU A 213 -3.32 12.26 -25.64
CA LEU A 213 -4.05 12.96 -26.71
C LEU A 213 -5.47 13.34 -26.28
N LEU A 214 -6.03 12.62 -25.31
CA LEU A 214 -7.33 12.88 -24.71
C LEU A 214 -7.31 12.52 -23.22
N PRO A 215 -8.24 13.07 -22.41
CA PRO A 215 -8.38 12.68 -21.01
C PRO A 215 -8.57 11.17 -20.83
N GLU A 216 -7.97 10.60 -19.80
CA GLU A 216 -8.12 9.17 -19.49
C GLU A 216 -9.60 8.78 -19.33
N SER A 217 -10.39 9.62 -18.64
CA SER A 217 -11.83 9.43 -18.42
C SER A 217 -12.62 9.31 -19.73
N GLU A 218 -12.23 10.03 -20.77
CA GLU A 218 -12.91 9.98 -22.06
C GLU A 218 -12.64 8.64 -22.77
N ALA A 219 -11.38 8.20 -22.81
CA ALA A 219 -11.02 6.89 -23.33
C ALA A 219 -11.69 5.75 -22.55
N MET A 220 -11.77 5.88 -21.23
CA MET A 220 -12.46 4.92 -20.35
C MET A 220 -13.97 4.86 -20.63
N ALA A 221 -14.62 6.01 -20.82
CA ALA A 221 -16.05 6.09 -21.10
C ALA A 221 -16.39 5.43 -22.44
N ARG A 222 -15.63 5.75 -23.50
CA ARG A 222 -15.77 5.10 -24.81
C ARG A 222 -15.63 3.59 -24.69
N TRP A 223 -14.59 3.14 -24.00
CA TRP A 223 -14.35 1.72 -23.78
C TRP A 223 -15.51 1.03 -23.06
N LEU A 224 -16.10 1.64 -22.02
CA LEU A 224 -17.25 1.06 -21.32
C LEU A 224 -18.49 0.93 -22.23
N VAL A 225 -18.76 1.95 -23.05
CA VAL A 225 -19.88 1.92 -24.00
C VAL A 225 -19.67 0.85 -25.06
N ASP A 226 -18.47 0.74 -25.61
CA ASP A 226 -18.10 -0.30 -26.57
C ASP A 226 -18.21 -1.72 -25.99
N HIS A 227 -18.17 -1.85 -24.66
CA HIS A 227 -18.32 -3.11 -23.94
C HIS A 227 -19.72 -3.30 -23.33
N GLY A 228 -20.71 -2.54 -23.80
CA GLY A 228 -22.13 -2.80 -23.52
C GLY A 228 -22.73 -2.07 -22.31
N ILE A 229 -21.99 -1.15 -21.67
CA ILE A 229 -22.60 -0.24 -20.69
C ILE A 229 -23.37 0.85 -21.43
N PRO A 230 -24.66 1.08 -21.13
CA PRO A 230 -25.41 2.17 -21.75
C PRO A 230 -24.74 3.53 -21.52
N ALA A 231 -24.61 4.34 -22.58
CA ALA A 231 -23.97 5.66 -22.49
C ALA A 231 -24.66 6.58 -21.47
N THR A 232 -25.96 6.41 -21.25
CA THR A 232 -26.75 7.12 -20.23
C THR A 232 -26.31 6.80 -18.80
N HIS A 233 -25.64 5.68 -18.56
CA HIS A 233 -25.11 5.27 -17.26
C HIS A 233 -23.64 5.65 -17.06
N VAL A 234 -22.98 6.26 -18.06
CA VAL A 234 -21.56 6.63 -17.97
C VAL A 234 -21.44 8.14 -17.74
N ARG A 235 -20.68 8.51 -16.72
CA ARG A 235 -20.28 9.90 -16.44
C ARG A 235 -18.76 10.03 -16.43
N GLN A 236 -18.28 11.24 -16.69
CA GLN A 236 -16.84 11.53 -16.81
C GLN A 236 -16.43 12.66 -15.88
N GLU A 237 -15.25 12.49 -15.28
CA GLU A 237 -14.48 13.54 -14.62
C GLU A 237 -13.12 13.63 -15.33
N ASN A 238 -12.89 14.73 -16.06
CA ASN A 238 -11.77 14.88 -17.00
C ASN A 238 -10.80 16.02 -16.65
N ARG A 239 -10.82 16.53 -15.42
CA ARG A 239 -10.01 17.69 -15.00
C ARG A 239 -8.81 17.30 -14.13
N SER A 240 -8.87 16.14 -13.50
CA SER A 240 -7.91 15.70 -12.49
C SER A 240 -6.52 15.36 -13.06
N ARG A 241 -5.47 15.66 -12.28
CA ARG A 241 -4.06 15.33 -12.60
C ARG A 241 -3.40 14.45 -11.53
N THR A 242 -4.07 14.24 -10.40
CA THR A 242 -3.56 13.45 -9.28
C THR A 242 -4.69 12.61 -8.71
N THR A 243 -4.35 11.49 -8.06
CA THR A 243 -5.36 10.63 -7.39
C THR A 243 -6.22 11.40 -6.40
N GLU A 244 -5.67 12.39 -5.69
CA GLU A 244 -6.43 13.25 -4.78
C GLU A 244 -7.44 14.12 -5.54
N GLN A 245 -7.04 14.70 -6.67
CA GLN A 245 -7.95 15.46 -7.54
C GLN A 245 -9.02 14.56 -8.15
N ASN A 246 -8.68 13.34 -8.62
CA ASN A 246 -9.66 12.37 -9.12
C ASN A 246 -10.78 12.18 -8.10
N LEU A 247 -10.40 11.88 -6.85
CA LEU A 247 -11.35 11.61 -5.76
C LEU A 247 -12.15 12.85 -5.36
N ARG A 248 -11.50 14.02 -5.29
CA ARG A 248 -12.17 15.27 -4.92
C ARG A 248 -13.17 15.74 -5.98
N TYR A 249 -12.77 15.79 -7.25
CA TYR A 249 -13.64 16.25 -8.34
C TYR A 249 -14.76 15.25 -8.61
N SER A 250 -14.49 13.95 -8.49
CA SER A 250 -15.55 12.93 -8.57
C SER A 250 -16.56 13.08 -7.42
N ARG A 251 -16.09 13.39 -6.21
CA ARG A 251 -16.97 13.68 -5.06
C ARG A 251 -17.87 14.89 -5.32
N GLU A 252 -17.34 15.95 -5.92
CA GLU A 252 -18.13 17.13 -6.27
C GLU A 252 -19.28 16.77 -7.24
N ILE A 253 -19.02 15.90 -8.22
CA ILE A 253 -20.05 15.39 -9.14
C ILE A 253 -21.10 14.56 -8.40
N MET A 254 -20.68 13.60 -7.57
CA MET A 254 -21.61 12.71 -6.86
C MET A 254 -22.49 13.47 -5.85
N ILE A 255 -21.93 14.45 -5.13
CA ILE A 255 -22.68 15.25 -4.15
C ILE A 255 -23.69 16.18 -4.82
N ALA A 256 -23.38 16.68 -6.02
CA ALA A 256 -24.32 17.52 -6.76
C ALA A 256 -25.59 16.74 -7.16
N ASP A 257 -25.49 15.42 -7.33
CA ASP A 257 -26.63 14.55 -7.58
C ASP A 257 -27.33 14.14 -6.26
N ASP A 258 -26.58 13.64 -5.28
CA ASP A 258 -27.08 13.25 -3.96
C ASP A 258 -25.99 13.43 -2.88
N PRO A 259 -26.18 14.29 -1.85
CA PRO A 259 -25.24 14.44 -0.73
C PRO A 259 -24.97 13.15 0.07
N ASP A 260 -25.92 12.21 0.08
CA ASP A 260 -25.84 10.97 0.85
C ASP A 260 -25.37 9.76 0.04
N TYR A 261 -24.93 9.99 -1.21
CA TYR A 261 -24.46 8.96 -2.14
C TYR A 261 -23.54 7.92 -1.49
N THR A 262 -23.57 6.75 -2.08
CA THR A 262 -22.66 5.65 -1.80
C THR A 262 -21.91 5.27 -3.08
N CYS A 263 -20.64 4.92 -2.94
CA CYS A 263 -19.86 4.47 -4.10
C CYS A 263 -18.91 3.32 -3.78
N VAL A 264 -18.49 2.64 -4.84
CA VAL A 264 -17.26 1.85 -4.83
C VAL A 264 -16.24 2.52 -5.73
N VAL A 265 -15.02 2.68 -5.22
CA VAL A 265 -13.88 3.16 -6.01
C VAL A 265 -13.11 1.96 -6.54
N VAL A 266 -12.86 1.92 -7.84
CA VAL A 266 -12.17 0.83 -8.51
C VAL A 266 -10.79 1.28 -8.94
N THR A 267 -9.78 0.52 -8.53
CA THR A 267 -8.37 0.71 -8.95
C THR A 267 -7.66 -0.64 -9.04
N ASN A 268 -6.33 -0.69 -9.11
CA ASN A 268 -5.56 -1.95 -9.09
C ASN A 268 -5.22 -2.39 -7.65
N ASN A 269 -5.01 -3.69 -7.44
CA ASN A 269 -4.78 -4.29 -6.12
C ASN A 269 -3.65 -3.64 -5.32
N PHE A 270 -2.52 -3.32 -5.95
CA PHE A 270 -1.39 -2.67 -5.26
C PHE A 270 -1.73 -1.25 -4.77
N HIS A 271 -2.66 -0.55 -5.45
CA HIS A 271 -3.03 0.84 -5.17
C HIS A 271 -4.24 0.97 -4.24
N ALA A 272 -5.05 -0.10 -4.11
CA ALA A 272 -6.35 -0.06 -3.44
C ALA A 272 -6.27 0.50 -2.01
N PHE A 273 -5.27 0.10 -1.22
CA PHE A 273 -5.15 0.59 0.16
C PHE A 273 -4.79 2.08 0.23
N ARG A 274 -3.81 2.56 -0.56
CA ARG A 274 -3.47 3.99 -0.59
C ARG A 274 -4.65 4.82 -1.11
N ALA A 275 -5.30 4.36 -2.18
CA ALA A 275 -6.51 5.00 -2.70
C ALA A 275 -7.62 5.07 -1.64
N ALA A 276 -7.76 4.06 -0.78
CA ALA A 276 -8.72 4.09 0.32
C ALA A 276 -8.40 5.16 1.37
N VAL A 277 -7.13 5.28 1.77
CA VAL A 277 -6.67 6.33 2.68
C VAL A 277 -6.94 7.72 2.08
N THR A 278 -6.67 7.90 0.79
CA THR A 278 -6.93 9.16 0.07
C THR A 278 -8.42 9.43 -0.09
N ALA A 279 -9.24 8.42 -0.43
CA ALA A 279 -10.69 8.54 -0.55
C ALA A 279 -11.34 8.98 0.76
N ARG A 280 -10.88 8.42 1.90
CA ARG A 280 -11.29 8.87 3.23
C ARG A 280 -10.95 10.35 3.44
N ARG A 281 -9.71 10.75 3.17
CA ARG A 281 -9.24 12.14 3.36
C ARG A 281 -10.03 13.13 2.50
N ALA A 282 -10.35 12.74 1.27
CA ALA A 282 -11.19 13.51 0.35
C ALA A 282 -12.68 13.50 0.73
N GLY A 283 -13.10 12.77 1.77
CA GLY A 283 -14.49 12.68 2.21
C GLY A 283 -15.39 11.88 1.26
N VAL A 284 -14.83 10.98 0.47
CA VAL A 284 -15.58 10.10 -0.44
C VAL A 284 -16.32 9.04 0.36
N ARG A 285 -17.63 8.89 0.15
CA ARG A 285 -18.50 7.90 0.82
C ARG A 285 -18.45 6.55 0.11
N GLY A 286 -17.26 5.95 0.07
CA GLY A 286 -17.07 4.68 -0.61
C GLY A 286 -15.91 3.83 -0.12
N GLN A 287 -16.03 2.53 -0.36
CA GLN A 287 -14.94 1.58 -0.19
C GLN A 287 -14.16 1.45 -1.49
N VAL A 288 -12.91 1.04 -1.40
CA VAL A 288 -12.05 0.87 -2.56
C VAL A 288 -11.86 -0.62 -2.83
N THR A 289 -12.02 -1.02 -4.09
CA THR A 289 -11.77 -2.37 -4.56
C THR A 289 -10.64 -2.38 -5.58
N GLY A 290 -9.82 -3.43 -5.50
CA GLY A 290 -8.72 -3.67 -6.40
C GLY A 290 -9.11 -4.60 -7.55
N SER A 291 -8.54 -4.32 -8.72
CA SER A 291 -8.53 -5.15 -9.91
C SER A 291 -7.18 -5.87 -10.04
N ALA A 292 -7.18 -6.97 -10.78
CA ALA A 292 -5.99 -7.78 -10.99
C ALA A 292 -4.85 -6.97 -11.64
N THR A 293 -3.62 -7.30 -11.26
CA THR A 293 -2.38 -6.72 -11.79
C THR A 293 -1.44 -7.85 -12.18
N ALA A 294 -0.63 -7.65 -13.23
CA ALA A 294 0.40 -8.60 -13.60
C ALA A 294 1.36 -8.87 -12.44
N ARG A 295 1.62 -10.15 -12.15
CA ARG A 295 2.44 -10.57 -11.00
C ARG A 295 3.84 -9.96 -10.99
N TYR A 296 4.46 -9.80 -12.16
CA TYR A 296 5.79 -9.19 -12.28
C TYR A 296 5.79 -7.67 -12.00
N TYR A 297 4.68 -6.98 -12.23
CA TYR A 297 4.54 -5.54 -12.00
C TYR A 297 4.24 -5.22 -10.54
N TRP A 298 3.59 -6.15 -9.83
CA TRP A 298 3.12 -5.95 -8.46
C TRP A 298 4.20 -5.54 -7.45
N PRO A 299 5.42 -6.14 -7.41
CA PRO A 299 6.44 -5.73 -6.44
C PRO A 299 6.88 -4.27 -6.60
N SER A 300 7.27 -3.88 -7.82
CA SER A 300 7.72 -2.51 -8.10
C SER A 300 6.61 -1.50 -7.87
N ALA A 301 5.36 -1.85 -8.20
CA ALA A 301 4.21 -0.98 -7.94
C ALA A 301 3.97 -0.83 -6.43
N THR A 302 3.97 -1.93 -5.67
CA THR A 302 3.76 -1.92 -4.21
C THR A 302 4.83 -1.10 -3.48
N ILE A 303 6.10 -1.19 -3.90
CA ILE A 303 7.19 -0.36 -3.35
C ILE A 303 6.90 1.13 -3.59
N ARG A 304 6.45 1.50 -4.79
CA ARG A 304 6.10 2.89 -5.11
C ARG A 304 4.97 3.42 -4.21
N GLU A 305 3.95 2.60 -3.98
CA GLU A 305 2.83 2.93 -3.10
C GLU A 305 3.28 3.11 -1.65
N PHE A 306 4.19 2.24 -1.18
CA PHE A 306 4.77 2.36 0.15
C PHE A 306 5.60 3.64 0.31
N ILE A 307 6.46 3.96 -0.67
CA ILE A 307 7.27 5.19 -0.67
C ILE A 307 6.37 6.43 -0.60
N ALA A 308 5.27 6.44 -1.35
CA ALA A 308 4.31 7.54 -1.31
C ALA A 308 3.73 7.74 0.11
N ILE A 309 3.33 6.65 0.79
CA ILE A 309 2.85 6.71 2.18
C ILE A 309 3.94 7.21 3.13
N VAL A 310 5.17 6.70 3.01
CA VAL A 310 6.30 7.16 3.84
C VAL A 310 6.57 8.65 3.62
N TRP A 311 6.45 9.13 2.39
CA TRP A 311 6.61 10.54 2.05
C TRP A 311 5.48 11.42 2.60
N GLU A 312 4.23 10.98 2.50
CA GLU A 312 3.07 11.66 3.09
C GLU A 312 3.22 11.86 4.61
N HIS A 313 3.93 10.95 5.28
CA HIS A 313 4.24 11.00 6.71
C HIS A 313 5.70 11.39 7.02
N ARG A 314 6.38 12.08 6.09
CA ARG A 314 7.83 12.38 6.17
C ARG A 314 8.28 13.01 7.49
N VAL A 315 7.49 13.88 8.11
CA VAL A 315 7.86 14.54 9.37
C VAL A 315 7.94 13.54 10.52
N ALA A 316 6.92 12.69 10.66
CA ALA A 316 6.90 11.65 11.68
C ALA A 316 8.00 10.61 11.45
N ASN A 317 8.21 10.22 10.19
CA ASN A 317 9.23 9.24 9.82
C ASN A 317 10.65 9.80 10.03
N ALA A 318 10.89 11.07 9.71
CA ALA A 318 12.18 11.72 9.96
C ALA A 318 12.46 11.87 11.46
N ALA A 319 11.46 12.27 12.26
CA ALA A 319 11.58 12.34 13.71
C ALA A 319 11.90 10.97 14.32
N MET A 320 11.22 9.91 13.89
CA MET A 320 11.50 8.55 14.36
C MET A 320 12.90 8.07 13.95
N ALA A 321 13.32 8.31 12.71
CA ALA A 321 14.66 7.95 12.25
C ALA A 321 15.76 8.67 13.05
N ALA A 322 15.57 9.96 13.36
CA ALA A 322 16.48 10.73 14.21
C ALA A 322 16.55 10.16 15.64
N LEU A 323 15.40 9.83 16.23
CA LEU A 323 15.33 9.22 17.57
C LEU A 323 16.04 7.86 17.62
N LEU A 324 15.82 7.00 16.62
CA LEU A 324 16.47 5.69 16.53
C LEU A 324 17.98 5.82 16.33
N THR A 325 18.42 6.80 15.54
CA THR A 325 19.85 7.11 15.34
C THR A 325 20.48 7.59 16.64
N ALA A 326 19.82 8.51 17.37
CA ALA A 326 20.29 9.00 18.66
C ALA A 326 20.38 7.87 19.70
N ALA A 327 19.39 6.97 19.72
CA ALA A 327 19.41 5.79 20.59
C ALA A 327 20.57 4.85 20.27
N ALA A 328 20.87 4.59 18.99
CA ALA A 328 22.01 3.78 18.60
C ALA A 328 23.34 4.40 19.02
N VAL A 329 23.50 5.73 18.86
CA VAL A 329 24.70 6.44 19.32
C VAL A 329 24.82 6.34 20.83
N TYR A 330 23.74 6.58 21.58
CA TYR A 330 23.75 6.49 23.04
C TYR A 330 24.16 5.09 23.54
N LEU A 331 23.66 4.03 22.91
CA LEU A 331 23.99 2.65 23.28
C LEU A 331 25.41 2.22 22.89
N ALA A 332 26.06 2.94 21.99
CA ALA A 332 27.42 2.66 21.53
C ALA A 332 28.49 3.45 22.29
N VAL A 333 28.10 4.41 23.13
CA VAL A 333 29.00 5.08 24.07
C VAL A 333 29.20 4.15 25.27
N PRO A 334 30.45 3.77 25.60
CA PRO A 334 30.76 2.84 26.69
C PRO A 334 30.43 3.37 28.09
#